data_AF-A0A6N6W3V9-F1
#
_entry.id   AF-A0A6N6W3V9-F1
#
_cell.length_a   1.000
_cell.length_b   1.000
_cell.length_c   1.000
_cell.angle_alpha   90.00
_cell.angle_beta   90.00
_cell.angle_gamma   90.00
#
_symmetry.space_group_name_H-M   'P 1'
#
loop_
_entity.id
_entity.type
_entity.pdbx_description
1 polymer ?
#
loop_
_entity_poly.entity_id
_entity_poly.type
_entity_poly.pdbx_seq_one_letter_code
_entity_poly.pdbx_strand_id
1 'polypeptide(L)'
;MQLNHCIGKGEVFNMGNGDLADRLRGVGKEDVFIRIGYLRYLPYTIDLMKAARDVGAQTVAITDRASSPLAEIADKTLFVARSVSSPAWWSQAGTLTLTNWLIALVLERDAANANAQLTASDEHLKQLGHWQSAGNDKDEFSLANRAKP
;
A
#
# COMPACT_ATOMS: atom_id res chain seq x y z
N MET A 1 3.97 -1.56 -4.10
CA MET A 1 5.33 -1.27 -4.60
C MET A 1 5.96 -0.09 -3.87
N GLN A 2 5.34 1.10 -3.86
CA GLN A 2 5.88 2.27 -3.14
C GLN A 2 6.04 2.04 -1.62
N LEU A 3 5.04 1.46 -0.95
CA LEU A 3 5.16 1.17 0.49
C LEU A 3 6.38 0.27 0.78
N ASN A 4 6.54 -0.84 0.05
CA ASN A 4 7.70 -1.74 0.21
C ASN A 4 9.05 -1.02 0.02
N HIS A 5 9.10 -0.03 -0.86
CA HIS A 5 10.29 0.79 -1.08
C HIS A 5 10.60 1.72 0.10
N CYS A 6 9.57 2.10 0.86
CA CYS A 6 9.70 2.95 2.04
C CYS A 6 9.96 2.16 3.32
N ILE A 7 9.33 1.00 3.51
CA ILE A 7 9.41 0.23 4.77
C ILE A 7 10.24 -1.05 4.65
N GLY A 8 10.64 -1.46 3.45
CA GLY A 8 11.38 -2.70 3.17
C GLY A 8 10.59 -3.99 3.37
N LYS A 9 9.32 -3.89 3.78
CA LYS A 9 8.44 -5.02 4.13
C LYS A 9 7.00 -4.75 3.71
N GLY A 10 6.65 -5.05 2.47
CA GLY A 10 5.28 -4.94 1.98
C GLY A 10 5.02 -5.84 0.78
N GLU A 11 3.91 -6.55 0.82
CA GLU A 11 3.55 -7.53 -0.18
C GLU A 11 2.16 -7.24 -0.78
N VAL A 12 2.00 -7.43 -2.09
CA VAL A 12 0.73 -7.16 -2.80
C VAL A 12 0.02 -8.46 -3.12
N PHE A 13 -1.11 -8.70 -2.46
CA PHE A 13 -1.97 -9.86 -2.65
C PHE A 13 -2.87 -9.69 -3.88
N ASN A 14 -2.36 -10.09 -5.05
CA ASN A 14 -3.12 -10.08 -6.31
C ASN A 14 -3.69 -11.47 -6.63
N MET A 15 -4.92 -11.53 -7.13
CA MET A 15 -5.49 -12.75 -7.68
C MET A 15 -4.88 -13.06 -9.05
N GLY A 16 -4.39 -14.27 -9.25
CA GLY A 16 -3.88 -14.73 -10.55
C GLY A 16 -2.84 -15.85 -10.48
N ASN A 17 -2.15 -16.00 -9.34
CA ASN A 17 -1.00 -16.90 -9.24
C ASN A 17 -1.29 -18.21 -8.47
N GLY A 18 -2.52 -18.41 -7.97
CA GLY A 18 -2.91 -19.60 -7.20
C GLY A 18 -2.20 -19.76 -5.83
N ASP A 19 -1.28 -18.87 -5.49
CA ASP A 19 -0.39 -18.91 -4.33
C ASP A 19 -0.92 -18.14 -3.11
N LEU A 20 -2.14 -17.62 -3.19
CA LEU A 20 -2.61 -16.62 -2.25
C LEU A 20 -2.83 -17.16 -0.84
N ALA A 21 -3.28 -18.41 -0.74
CA ALA A 21 -3.38 -19.12 0.54
C ALA A 21 -1.99 -19.34 1.16
N ASP A 22 -1.00 -19.62 0.33
CA ASP A 22 0.38 -19.85 0.75
C ASP A 22 1.03 -18.59 1.30
N ARG A 23 0.80 -17.47 0.63
CA ARG A 23 1.29 -16.15 1.03
C ARG A 23 0.59 -15.66 2.30
N LEU A 24 -0.68 -16.00 2.47
CA LEU A 24 -1.41 -15.69 3.69
C LEU A 24 -0.83 -16.39 4.92
N ARG A 25 -0.13 -17.53 4.77
CA ARG A 25 0.59 -18.16 5.90
C ARG A 25 1.69 -17.28 6.49
N GLY A 26 2.22 -16.34 5.71
CA GLY A 26 3.22 -15.37 6.18
C GLY A 26 2.62 -14.24 7.01
N VAL A 27 1.30 -14.09 7.04
CA VAL A 27 0.60 -13.03 7.75
C VAL A 27 0.33 -13.45 9.20
N GLY A 28 0.59 -12.56 10.16
CA GLY A 28 0.34 -12.78 11.57
C GLY A 28 0.05 -11.50 12.36
N LYS A 29 0.06 -11.63 13.68
CA LYS A 29 -0.35 -10.57 14.63
C LYS A 29 0.45 -9.26 14.60
N GLU A 30 1.66 -9.28 14.05
CA GLU A 30 2.51 -8.10 13.92
C GLU A 30 2.32 -7.39 12.57
N ASP A 31 1.47 -7.95 11.69
CA ASP A 31 1.24 -7.44 10.35
C ASP A 31 -0.03 -6.60 10.26
N VAL A 32 -0.04 -5.72 9.26
CA VAL A 32 -1.21 -4.92 8.87
C VAL A 32 -1.68 -5.38 7.50
N PHE A 33 -2.90 -5.92 7.43
CA PHE A 33 -3.54 -6.33 6.18
C PHE A 33 -4.48 -5.21 5.67
N ILE A 34 -4.07 -4.53 4.59
CA ILE A 34 -4.82 -3.42 3.99
C ILE A 34 -5.60 -3.93 2.77
N ARG A 35 -6.94 -3.89 2.82
CA ARG A 35 -7.81 -4.28 1.69
C ARG A 35 -8.48 -3.05 1.09
N ILE A 36 -8.23 -2.84 -0.20
CA ILE A 36 -8.89 -1.80 -1.00
C ILE A 36 -10.04 -2.45 -1.78
N GLY A 37 -11.26 -1.95 -1.64
CA GLY A 37 -12.37 -2.48 -2.41
C GLY A 37 -13.64 -1.65 -2.43
N TYR A 38 -14.34 -1.71 -3.56
CA TYR A 38 -15.51 -0.91 -3.91
C TYR A 38 -16.67 -1.80 -4.37
N LEU A 39 -17.85 -1.19 -4.59
CA LEU A 39 -19.10 -1.88 -4.97
C LEU A 39 -18.89 -2.99 -6.02
N ARG A 40 -19.53 -4.16 -5.78
CA ARG A 40 -19.22 -5.50 -6.36
C ARG A 40 -17.97 -6.13 -5.75
N TYR A 41 -17.98 -6.20 -4.42
CA TYR A 41 -16.93 -6.86 -3.65
C TYR A 41 -16.78 -8.31 -4.08
N LEU A 42 -15.59 -8.71 -4.52
CA LEU A 42 -15.32 -10.09 -4.87
C LEU A 42 -15.30 -10.93 -3.58
N PRO A 43 -16.15 -11.95 -3.43
CA PRO A 43 -16.27 -12.74 -2.20
C PRO A 43 -14.91 -13.21 -1.67
N TYR A 44 -14.07 -13.73 -2.57
CA TYR A 44 -12.74 -14.22 -2.23
C TYR A 44 -11.82 -13.17 -1.56
N THR A 45 -11.91 -11.91 -1.97
CA THR A 45 -11.12 -10.82 -1.35
C THR A 45 -11.67 -10.40 0.02
N ILE A 46 -12.94 -10.69 0.30
CA ILE A 46 -13.52 -10.54 1.64
C ILE A 46 -13.02 -11.68 2.52
N ASP A 47 -13.04 -12.91 2.01
CA ASP A 47 -12.60 -14.10 2.75
C ASP A 47 -11.11 -14.01 3.12
N LEU A 48 -10.27 -13.45 2.25
CA LEU A 48 -8.87 -13.20 2.59
C LEU A 48 -8.69 -12.24 3.77
N MET A 49 -9.46 -11.16 3.78
CA MET A 49 -9.39 -10.18 4.86
C MET A 49 -9.88 -10.77 6.18
N LYS A 50 -10.93 -11.61 6.14
CA LYS A 50 -11.37 -12.39 7.31
C LYS A 50 -10.27 -13.31 7.80
N ALA A 51 -9.67 -14.09 6.90
CA ALA A 51 -8.61 -15.01 7.26
C ALA A 51 -7.37 -14.30 7.84
N ALA A 52 -6.99 -13.13 7.31
CA ALA A 52 -5.94 -12.30 7.88
C ALA A 52 -6.28 -11.82 9.31
N ARG A 53 -7.51 -11.36 9.54
CA ARG A 53 -8.00 -10.98 10.88
C ARG A 53 -7.99 -12.17 11.84
N ASP A 54 -8.44 -13.33 11.38
CA ASP A 54 -8.60 -14.52 12.21
C ASP A 54 -7.23 -15.09 12.68
N VAL A 55 -6.14 -14.82 11.94
CA VAL A 55 -4.75 -15.09 12.38
C VAL A 55 -4.14 -13.97 13.23
N GLY A 56 -4.92 -12.94 13.55
CA GLY A 56 -4.58 -11.85 14.47
C GLY A 56 -3.97 -10.61 13.83
N ALA A 57 -3.85 -10.55 12.50
CA ALA A 57 -3.31 -9.37 11.83
C ALA A 57 -4.27 -8.17 12.00
N GLN A 58 -3.70 -6.97 12.11
CA GLN A 58 -4.51 -5.76 12.13
C GLN A 58 -5.07 -5.50 10.73
N THR A 59 -6.36 -5.22 10.64
CA THR A 59 -7.06 -5.07 9.36
C THR A 59 -7.49 -3.65 9.08
N VAL A 60 -7.19 -3.16 7.87
CA VAL A 60 -7.57 -1.82 7.41
C VAL A 60 -8.34 -1.92 6.10
N ALA A 61 -9.52 -1.32 6.04
CA ALA A 61 -10.32 -1.21 4.82
C ALA A 61 -10.19 0.18 4.19
N ILE A 62 -9.97 0.23 2.87
CA ILE A 62 -10.18 1.43 2.06
C ILE A 62 -11.40 1.17 1.17
N THR A 63 -12.51 1.88 1.39
CA THR A 63 -13.80 1.58 0.74
C THR A 63 -14.66 2.83 0.53
N ASP A 64 -15.81 2.69 -0.10
CA ASP A 64 -16.69 3.80 -0.53
C ASP A 64 -17.85 4.12 0.42
N ARG A 65 -18.16 3.22 1.36
CA ARG A 65 -19.32 3.36 2.26
C ARG A 65 -19.17 2.57 3.56
N ALA A 66 -19.80 3.04 4.62
CA ALA A 66 -19.83 2.36 5.92
C ALA A 66 -20.57 1.02 5.89
N SER A 67 -21.56 0.85 5.01
CA SER A 67 -22.29 -0.42 4.83
C SER A 67 -21.53 -1.46 4.00
N SER A 68 -20.23 -1.26 3.78
CA SER A 68 -19.38 -2.19 3.05
C SER A 68 -19.10 -3.41 3.93
N PRO A 69 -19.13 -4.65 3.41
CA PRO A 69 -18.75 -5.84 4.19
C PRO A 69 -17.30 -5.74 4.71
N LEU A 70 -16.51 -4.88 4.09
CA LEU A 70 -15.15 -4.58 4.49
C LEU A 70 -15.05 -3.74 5.74
N ALA A 71 -15.94 -2.77 5.87
CA ALA A 71 -15.99 -1.90 7.02
C ALA A 71 -16.43 -2.69 8.27
N GLU A 72 -17.22 -3.75 8.08
CA GLU A 72 -17.63 -4.67 9.13
C GLU A 72 -16.48 -5.56 9.63
N ILE A 73 -15.55 -5.94 8.75
CA ILE A 73 -14.42 -6.81 9.10
C ILE A 73 -13.25 -6.01 9.68
N ALA A 74 -13.03 -4.78 9.21
CA ALA A 74 -11.84 -4.01 9.49
C ALA A 74 -11.78 -3.42 10.91
N ASP A 75 -10.60 -3.42 11.51
CA ASP A 75 -10.32 -2.67 12.74
C ASP A 75 -10.36 -1.15 12.50
N LYS A 76 -9.95 -0.72 11.30
CA LYS A 76 -10.00 0.68 10.85
C LYS A 76 -10.49 0.77 9.42
N THR A 77 -11.36 1.74 9.15
CA THR A 77 -11.90 1.98 7.81
C THR A 77 -11.62 3.41 7.37
N LEU A 78 -11.15 3.54 6.14
CA LEU A 78 -10.88 4.79 5.45
C LEU A 78 -11.83 4.91 4.26
N PHE A 79 -12.58 6.01 4.22
CA PHE A 79 -13.59 6.23 3.19
C PHE A 79 -13.07 7.09 2.06
N VAL A 80 -13.23 6.58 0.84
CA VAL A 80 -12.95 7.33 -0.38
C VAL A 80 -14.26 7.89 -0.92
N ALA A 81 -14.27 9.19 -1.20
CA ALA A 81 -15.43 9.88 -1.74
C ALA A 81 -15.88 9.25 -3.07
N ARG A 82 -17.20 9.11 -3.24
CA ARG A 82 -17.79 8.71 -4.52
C ARG A 82 -18.10 9.96 -5.34
N SER A 83 -17.80 9.93 -6.64
CA SER A 83 -18.35 10.92 -7.56
C SER A 83 -19.81 10.57 -7.85
N VAL A 84 -20.70 11.52 -7.64
CA VAL A 84 -22.14 11.39 -7.95
C VAL A 84 -22.42 11.57 -9.45
N SER A 85 -21.44 12.03 -10.24
CA SER A 85 -21.65 12.59 -11.58
C SER A 85 -20.94 11.84 -12.73
N SER A 86 -20.36 10.66 -12.50
CA SER A 86 -19.59 9.94 -13.53
C SER A 86 -19.92 8.43 -13.57
N PRO A 87 -19.85 7.77 -14.75
CA PRO A 87 -19.87 6.30 -14.85
C PRO A 87 -18.71 5.62 -14.11
N ALA A 88 -17.71 6.38 -13.65
CA ALA A 88 -16.69 5.90 -12.72
C ALA A 88 -17.32 5.63 -11.33
N TRP A 89 -17.65 4.36 -11.07
CA TRP A 89 -18.33 3.91 -9.85
C TRP A 89 -17.54 4.13 -8.54
N TRP A 90 -16.23 4.44 -8.60
CA TRP A 90 -15.38 4.77 -7.46
C TRP A 90 -14.29 5.78 -7.84
N SER A 91 -13.82 6.57 -6.87
CA SER A 91 -12.75 7.55 -7.09
C SER A 91 -11.38 6.90 -7.01
N GLN A 92 -10.79 6.61 -8.18
CA GLN A 92 -9.40 6.15 -8.26
C GLN A 92 -8.43 7.22 -7.74
N ALA A 93 -8.68 8.49 -8.06
CA ALA A 93 -7.90 9.61 -7.56
C ALA A 93 -7.92 9.67 -6.02
N GLY A 94 -9.09 9.56 -5.40
CA GLY A 94 -9.21 9.57 -3.93
C GLY A 94 -8.51 8.37 -3.28
N THR A 95 -8.57 7.19 -3.91
CA THR A 95 -7.84 6.01 -3.45
C THR A 95 -6.34 6.25 -3.43
N LEU A 96 -5.82 6.81 -4.53
CA LEU A 96 -4.39 7.09 -4.68
C LEU A 96 -3.94 8.18 -3.71
N THR A 97 -4.70 9.26 -3.57
CA THR A 97 -4.42 10.33 -2.58
C THR A 97 -4.34 9.77 -1.18
N LEU A 98 -5.31 8.94 -0.78
CA LEU A 98 -5.35 8.36 0.56
C LEU A 98 -4.19 7.38 0.79
N THR A 99 -3.86 6.57 -0.22
CA THR A 99 -2.70 5.67 -0.17
C THR A 99 -1.40 6.45 -0.04
N ASN A 100 -1.21 7.52 -0.83
CA ASN A 100 -0.04 8.38 -0.75
C ASN A 100 0.07 9.09 0.61
N TRP A 101 -1.05 9.54 1.16
CA TRP A 101 -1.10 10.16 2.48
C TRP A 101 -0.67 9.17 3.58
N LEU A 102 -1.16 7.92 3.55
CA LEU A 102 -0.71 6.87 4.47
C LEU A 102 0.80 6.61 4.35
N ILE A 103 1.31 6.53 3.12
CA ILE A 103 2.75 6.34 2.89
C ILE A 103 3.54 7.51 3.48
N ALA A 104 3.10 8.75 3.25
CA ALA A 104 3.76 9.94 3.79
C ALA A 104 3.79 9.94 5.34
N LEU A 105 2.69 9.55 5.98
CA LEU A 105 2.64 9.44 7.45
C LEU A 105 3.56 8.35 7.99
N VAL A 106 3.64 7.20 7.30
CA VAL A 106 4.55 6.11 7.69
C VAL A 106 6.00 6.54 7.53
N LEU A 107 6.32 7.22 6.42
CA LEU A 107 7.65 7.79 6.16
C LEU A 107 8.07 8.79 7.24
N GLU A 108 7.17 9.69 7.65
CA GLU A 108 7.46 10.68 8.69
C GLU A 108 7.69 10.00 10.05
N ARG A 109 6.93 8.94 10.34
CA ARG A 109 7.01 8.23 11.63
C ARG A 109 8.23 7.32 11.76
N ASP A 110 8.73 6.77 10.66
CA ASP A 110 9.93 5.93 10.61
C ASP A 110 10.95 6.45 9.58
N ALA A 111 11.29 7.73 9.70
CA ALA A 111 12.17 8.41 8.77
C ALA A 111 13.57 7.77 8.67
N ALA A 112 14.05 7.14 9.75
CA ALA A 112 15.36 6.48 9.75
C ALA A 112 15.37 5.24 8.85
N ASN A 113 14.40 4.33 9.02
CA ASN A 113 14.27 3.15 8.16
C ASN A 113 13.97 3.56 6.73
N ALA A 114 13.06 4.53 6.54
CA ALA A 114 12.73 5.06 5.23
C ALA A 114 13.97 5.56 4.46
N ASN A 115 14.81 6.37 5.11
CA ASN A 115 16.04 6.86 4.50
C ASN A 115 17.03 5.73 4.17
N ALA A 116 17.11 4.70 5.02
CA ALA A 116 17.94 3.54 4.76
C ALA A 116 17.45 2.74 3.53
N GLN A 117 16.14 2.48 3.43
CA GLN A 117 15.55 1.78 2.28
C GLN A 117 15.67 2.56 0.98
N LEU A 118 15.45 3.88 1.02
CA LEU A 118 15.64 4.77 -0.14
C LEU A 118 17.10 4.77 -0.61
N THR A 119 18.06 4.87 0.33
CA THR A 119 19.49 4.82 0.00
C THR A 119 19.86 3.48 -0.63
N ALA A 120 19.40 2.37 -0.04
CA ALA A 120 19.63 1.03 -0.57
C ALA A 120 19.04 0.90 -1.98
N SER A 121 17.84 1.45 -2.24
CA SER A 121 17.28 1.40 -3.58
C SER A 121 18.06 2.26 -4.58
N ASP A 122 18.58 3.42 -4.19
CA ASP A 122 19.41 4.26 -5.06
C ASP A 122 20.72 3.54 -5.42
N GLU A 123 21.30 2.76 -4.51
CA GLU A 123 22.47 1.92 -4.79
C GLU A 123 22.17 0.83 -5.83
N HIS A 124 21.00 0.16 -5.74
CA HIS A 124 20.59 -0.82 -6.76
C HIS A 124 20.41 -0.17 -8.13
N LEU A 125 19.82 1.04 -8.20
CA LEU A 125 19.67 1.77 -9.46
C LEU A 125 21.02 2.17 -10.07
N LYS A 126 22.02 2.52 -9.23
CA LYS A 126 23.40 2.78 -9.67
C LYS A 126 24.04 1.53 -10.26
N GLN A 127 23.87 0.38 -9.62
CA GLN A 127 24.44 -0.89 -10.11
C GLN A 127 23.88 -1.30 -11.47
N LEU A 128 22.61 -0.98 -11.75
CA LEU A 128 21.96 -1.29 -13.03
C LEU A 128 22.28 -0.28 -14.15
N GLY A 129 23.10 0.75 -13.89
CA GLY A 129 23.40 1.81 -14.87
C GLY A 129 22.20 2.73 -15.18
N HIS A 130 21.13 2.63 -14.39
CA HIS A 130 19.93 3.47 -14.51
C HIS A 130 20.03 4.77 -13.71
N TRP A 131 21.05 4.89 -12.86
CA TRP A 131 21.42 6.16 -12.26
C TRP A 131 22.10 7.03 -13.33
N GLN A 132 21.50 8.18 -13.66
CA GLN A 132 22.00 9.16 -14.64
C GLN A 132 21.93 8.76 -16.13
N SER A 133 21.06 7.82 -16.53
CA SER A 133 20.80 7.57 -17.97
C SER A 133 19.54 8.27 -18.48
N ALA A 134 19.66 8.83 -19.69
CA ALA A 134 18.57 9.29 -20.57
C ALA A 134 17.46 10.17 -19.95
N GLY A 135 17.81 11.21 -19.19
CA GLY A 135 16.87 12.28 -18.81
C GLY A 135 16.84 12.66 -17.33
N ASN A 136 17.50 11.90 -16.46
CA ASN A 136 17.64 12.27 -15.05
C ASN A 136 18.69 13.39 -14.90
N ASP A 137 18.30 14.46 -14.22
CA ASP A 137 19.16 15.63 -14.02
C ASP A 137 20.38 15.26 -13.14
N LYS A 138 21.54 15.81 -13.46
CA LYS A 138 22.78 15.50 -12.72
C LYS A 138 22.72 16.00 -11.28
N ASP A 139 21.87 17.00 -11.05
CA ASP A 139 21.63 17.64 -9.76
C ASP A 139 20.42 17.05 -9.02
N GLU A 140 19.79 15.99 -9.55
CA GLU A 140 18.66 15.35 -8.87
C GLU A 140 19.16 14.54 -7.67
N PHE A 141 18.97 15.12 -6.49
CA PHE A 141 19.36 14.51 -5.22
C PHE A 141 18.67 13.15 -5.01
N SER A 142 19.41 12.21 -4.41
CA SER A 142 18.84 10.99 -3.80
C SER A 142 17.56 11.33 -3.02
N LEU A 143 16.54 10.49 -3.15
CA LEU A 143 15.28 10.67 -2.42
C LEU A 143 15.50 10.75 -0.90
N ALA A 144 16.55 10.10 -0.38
CA ALA A 144 16.96 10.18 1.02
C ALA A 144 17.47 11.58 1.43
N ASN A 145 17.98 12.38 0.50
CA ASN A 145 18.40 13.75 0.77
C ASN A 145 17.22 14.73 0.84
N ARG A 146 16.07 14.40 0.22
CA ARG A 146 14.83 15.19 0.31
C ARG A 146 14.00 14.91 1.56
N ALA A 147 14.20 13.76 2.20
CA ALA A 147 13.47 13.33 3.39
C ALA A 147 14.13 13.80 4.72
N LYS A 148 15.16 14.64 4.65
CA LYS A 148 15.69 15.36 5.82
C LYS A 148 14.86 16.64 6.04
N PRO A 149 14.47 16.95 7.29
CA PRO A 149 13.77 18.19 7.61
C PRO A 149 14.63 19.43 7.33
#